data_AF-A0A1V5SNA1-F1
#
_entry.id   AF-A0A1V5SNA1-F1
#
_cell.length_a   1.000
_cell.length_b   1.000
_cell.length_c   1.000
_cell.angle_alpha   90.00
_cell.angle_beta   90.00
_cell.angle_gamma   90.00
#
_symmetry.space_group_name_H-M   'P 1'
#
loop_
_entity.id
_entity.type
_entity.pdbx_description
1 polymer ?
#
loop_
_entity_poly.entity_id
_entity_poly.type
_entity_poly.pdbx_seq_one_letter_code
_entity_poly.pdbx_strand_id
1 'polypeptide(L)'
;MGFDDMKGGGVSENWCVIIQSYPPKLKKELAKRLVEIFDLEKKDAERTLGNTPLILVDSLSFATAARIKNYFSRVGATVETTNHDMIKKNCYQILWPEMPDLSFFLKEDQAEAGSRPAGTAAEAAPEPAKSPDKTSFSFLKKERENAPEKQESFSPPEPADQETEAVKEETVQEVPETPAVPTPSPDKESVWEKRAKELSERLAKIQSEKQQMKERLVREEEKMKQELQAKLAQERERNEKAEREKAALQESEAARSQQMLTDLEDRKAKEDALNRRVRELEEALSDKESELAKKEKSLANIAEKFSSDSSKVEELQRSLDEAAQAAAGLEREKVTLQEELAGQRNRLQELESQSAERESLADNLKTELETVRNRENELLQKVDLFQKRLHETEDALRGRDEELEKRDQALAGFEKEISQFVVQAEEFEGIRQEHAQFAKERATIRQDYEARFAEQEARIAKIEEEGRRYRSRMERKVAAATRELGEWVRGVEALRQGLQKLSMFIGSDAVTPDAGKKSPFRSLSGRTANSSEKPS
;
A
#
# COMPACT_ATOMS: atom_id res chain seq x y z
N MET A 1 8.69 -14.82 -7.04
CA MET A 1 8.62 -15.98 -6.12
C MET A 1 9.28 -15.54 -4.82
N GLY A 2 8.65 -15.58 -3.65
CA GLY A 2 7.26 -15.88 -3.31
C GLY A 2 7.12 -15.82 -1.78
N PHE A 3 6.12 -15.12 -1.23
CA PHE A 3 6.05 -14.84 0.20
C PHE A 3 4.62 -14.81 0.79
N ASP A 4 3.65 -15.46 0.13
CA ASP A 4 2.24 -15.49 0.56
C ASP A 4 1.69 -16.90 0.89
N ASP A 5 2.41 -17.97 0.55
CA ASP A 5 1.97 -19.37 0.76
C ASP A 5 2.11 -19.86 2.24
N MET A 6 1.94 -18.96 3.23
CA MET A 6 2.00 -19.30 4.65
C MET A 6 1.02 -18.50 5.53
N LYS A 7 -0.27 -18.53 5.17
CA LYS A 7 -1.37 -18.27 6.14
C LYS A 7 -2.38 -19.41 6.17
N GLY A 8 -2.79 -19.74 7.40
CA GLY A 8 -3.41 -21.01 7.79
C GLY A 8 -4.59 -21.49 6.95
N GLY A 9 -4.60 -22.80 6.71
CA GLY A 9 -5.71 -23.53 6.10
C GLY A 9 -6.93 -23.65 7.01
N GLY A 10 -7.58 -22.53 7.31
CA GLY A 10 -9.00 -22.53 7.60
C GLY A 10 -9.75 -22.81 6.29
N VAL A 11 -10.65 -23.79 6.29
CA VAL A 11 -11.47 -24.09 5.11
C VAL A 11 -12.44 -22.92 4.91
N SER A 12 -12.15 -22.06 3.94
CA SER A 12 -13.04 -20.96 3.57
C SER A 12 -14.28 -21.54 2.90
N GLU A 13 -15.43 -21.46 3.59
CA GLU A 13 -16.72 -21.86 3.04
C GLU A 13 -17.18 -20.85 1.98
N ASN A 14 -16.64 -21.00 0.76
CA ASN A 14 -16.91 -20.14 -0.39
C ASN A 14 -18.02 -20.72 -1.27
N TRP A 15 -19.15 -21.13 -0.69
CA TRP A 15 -20.29 -21.62 -1.47
C TRP A 15 -21.06 -20.46 -2.09
N CYS A 16 -21.55 -20.65 -3.31
CA CYS A 16 -22.48 -19.74 -3.96
C CYS A 16 -23.81 -20.43 -4.26
N VAL A 17 -24.85 -19.61 -4.46
CA VAL A 17 -26.20 -20.06 -4.83
C VAL A 17 -26.52 -19.59 -6.25
N ILE A 18 -26.80 -20.53 -7.15
CA ILE A 18 -26.99 -20.28 -8.58
C ILE A 18 -28.41 -20.64 -8.98
N ILE A 19 -29.20 -19.68 -9.48
CA ILE A 19 -30.41 -19.97 -10.25
C ILE A 19 -29.96 -20.46 -11.63
N GLN A 20 -30.09 -21.76 -11.87
CA GLN A 20 -29.73 -22.38 -13.15
C GLN A 20 -30.83 -22.15 -14.20
N SER A 21 -32.10 -22.33 -13.83
CA SER A 21 -33.27 -22.01 -14.66
C SER A 21 -34.55 -21.85 -13.82
N TYR A 22 -35.61 -21.31 -14.42
CA TYR A 22 -36.95 -21.25 -13.81
C TYR A 22 -38.06 -21.25 -14.89
N PRO A 23 -39.26 -21.76 -14.60
CA PRO A 23 -40.41 -21.68 -15.52
C PRO A 23 -40.81 -20.22 -15.79
N PRO A 24 -40.99 -19.77 -17.04
CA PRO A 24 -41.22 -18.35 -17.37
C PRO A 24 -42.50 -17.77 -16.75
N LYS A 25 -43.49 -18.61 -16.42
CA LYS A 25 -44.71 -18.21 -15.68
C LYS A 25 -44.40 -17.70 -14.28
N LEU A 26 -43.32 -18.17 -13.65
CA LEU A 26 -42.91 -17.83 -12.28
C LEU A 26 -41.99 -16.61 -12.22
N LYS A 27 -41.55 -16.05 -13.37
CA LYS A 27 -40.61 -14.90 -13.40
C LYS A 27 -41.04 -13.74 -12.50
N LYS A 28 -42.34 -13.41 -12.51
CA LYS A 28 -42.90 -12.30 -11.73
C LYS A 28 -42.92 -12.56 -10.23
N GLU A 29 -43.19 -13.80 -9.80
CA GLU A 29 -43.18 -14.17 -8.39
C GLU A 29 -41.74 -14.25 -7.87
N LEU A 30 -40.81 -14.83 -8.64
CA LEU A 30 -39.42 -14.91 -8.22
C LEU A 30 -38.74 -13.53 -8.22
N ALA A 31 -39.04 -12.66 -9.18
CA ALA A 31 -38.63 -11.25 -9.12
C ALA A 31 -39.20 -10.56 -7.86
N LYS A 32 -40.47 -10.80 -7.51
CA LYS A 32 -41.08 -10.29 -6.27
C LYS A 32 -40.36 -10.81 -5.02
N ARG A 33 -39.89 -12.07 -4.99
CA ARG A 33 -39.09 -12.60 -3.87
C ARG A 33 -37.68 -12.02 -3.80
N LEU A 34 -37.07 -11.66 -4.93
CA LEU A 34 -35.80 -10.92 -4.93
C LEU A 34 -35.99 -9.48 -4.40
N VAL A 35 -37.09 -8.82 -4.74
CA VAL A 35 -37.45 -7.51 -4.17
C VAL A 35 -37.71 -7.61 -2.64
N GLU A 36 -38.45 -8.62 -2.19
CA GLU A 36 -38.83 -8.82 -0.78
C GLU A 36 -37.68 -9.19 0.18
N ILE A 37 -36.55 -9.69 -0.33
CA ILE A 37 -35.47 -10.26 0.48
C ILE A 37 -34.16 -9.50 0.31
N PHE A 38 -33.94 -8.87 -0.85
CA PHE A 38 -32.67 -8.22 -1.21
C PHE A 38 -32.85 -6.72 -1.54
N ASP A 39 -34.02 -6.14 -1.23
CA ASP A 39 -34.41 -4.74 -1.47
C ASP A 39 -34.10 -4.20 -2.89
N LEU A 40 -34.05 -5.09 -3.88
CA LEU A 40 -33.79 -4.75 -5.28
C LEU A 40 -34.95 -3.94 -5.90
N GLU A 41 -34.61 -3.01 -6.81
CA GLU A 41 -35.63 -2.44 -7.70
C GLU A 41 -36.29 -3.53 -8.55
N LYS A 42 -37.62 -3.56 -8.56
CA LYS A 42 -38.41 -4.57 -9.29
C LYS A 42 -38.02 -4.70 -10.78
N LYS A 43 -37.68 -3.58 -11.44
CA LYS A 43 -37.26 -3.58 -12.85
C LYS A 43 -35.95 -4.34 -13.03
N ASP A 44 -35.02 -4.20 -12.09
CA ASP A 44 -33.71 -4.82 -12.17
C ASP A 44 -33.73 -6.26 -11.67
N ALA A 45 -34.58 -6.61 -10.69
CA ALA A 45 -34.92 -8.01 -10.38
C ALA A 45 -35.54 -8.75 -11.59
N GLU A 46 -36.39 -8.10 -12.39
CA GLU A 46 -36.91 -8.68 -13.64
C GLU A 46 -35.85 -8.73 -14.77
N ARG A 47 -34.77 -7.94 -14.69
CA ARG A 47 -33.64 -7.95 -15.66
C ARG A 47 -32.56 -8.96 -15.31
N THR A 48 -32.10 -9.04 -14.06
CA THR A 48 -31.07 -10.00 -13.61
C THR A 48 -31.52 -11.43 -13.86
N LEU A 49 -32.79 -11.75 -13.57
CA LEU A 49 -33.41 -13.03 -13.92
C LEU A 49 -33.51 -13.30 -15.43
N GLY A 50 -33.30 -12.30 -16.30
CA GLY A 50 -33.12 -12.54 -17.74
C GLY A 50 -31.80 -13.25 -18.08
N ASN A 51 -30.80 -13.17 -17.20
CA ASN A 51 -29.43 -13.62 -17.42
C ASN A 51 -29.13 -14.90 -16.61
N THR A 52 -30.00 -15.90 -16.66
CA THR A 52 -29.69 -17.23 -16.08
C THR A 52 -28.77 -18.05 -17.00
N PRO A 53 -27.77 -18.79 -16.47
CA PRO A 53 -27.55 -19.08 -15.06
C PRO A 53 -26.93 -17.90 -14.27
N LEU A 54 -27.46 -17.65 -13.08
CA LEU A 54 -27.23 -16.45 -12.29
C LEU A 54 -26.83 -16.79 -10.84
N ILE A 55 -25.64 -16.38 -10.41
CA ILE A 55 -25.23 -16.35 -9.00
C ILE A 55 -26.02 -15.25 -8.29
N LEU A 56 -26.84 -15.64 -7.31
CA LEU A 56 -27.54 -14.72 -6.42
C LEU A 56 -26.58 -14.10 -5.40
N VAL A 57 -25.85 -14.96 -4.69
CA VAL A 57 -24.92 -14.60 -3.62
C VAL A 57 -23.75 -15.58 -3.65
N ASP A 58 -22.55 -15.09 -3.34
CA ASP A 58 -21.30 -15.85 -3.24
C ASP A 58 -20.69 -15.68 -1.84
N SER A 59 -19.63 -16.43 -1.52
CA SER A 59 -18.93 -16.40 -0.23
C SER A 59 -19.80 -16.76 0.97
N LEU A 60 -20.71 -17.73 0.82
CA LEU A 60 -21.61 -18.20 1.86
C LEU A 60 -21.16 -19.51 2.51
N SER A 61 -21.46 -19.65 3.81
CA SER A 61 -21.43 -20.94 4.48
C SER A 61 -22.43 -21.92 3.86
N PHE A 62 -22.10 -23.22 3.89
CA PHE A 62 -22.91 -24.27 3.25
C PHE A 62 -24.34 -24.29 3.80
N ALA A 63 -24.50 -24.10 5.12
CA ALA A 63 -25.79 -24.07 5.77
C ALA A 63 -26.69 -22.91 5.28
N THR A 64 -26.11 -21.73 5.04
CA THR A 64 -26.85 -20.57 4.52
C THR A 64 -27.17 -20.74 3.03
N ALA A 65 -26.20 -21.21 2.23
CA ALA A 65 -26.40 -21.50 0.81
C ALA A 65 -27.50 -22.55 0.59
N ALA A 66 -27.56 -23.59 1.43
CA ALA A 66 -28.60 -24.62 1.40
C ALA A 66 -30.00 -24.08 1.74
N ARG A 67 -30.13 -23.16 2.70
CA ARG A 67 -31.42 -22.50 3.01
C ARG A 67 -31.95 -21.69 1.84
N ILE A 68 -31.11 -20.81 1.29
CA ILE A 68 -31.47 -19.95 0.15
C ILE A 68 -31.87 -20.82 -1.06
N LYS A 69 -31.12 -21.89 -1.34
CA LYS A 69 -31.49 -22.88 -2.35
C LYS A 69 -32.86 -23.51 -2.07
N ASN A 70 -33.12 -23.97 -0.84
CA ASN A 70 -34.40 -24.59 -0.49
C ASN A 70 -35.57 -23.62 -0.62
N TYR A 71 -35.39 -22.35 -0.23
CA TYR A 71 -36.39 -21.30 -0.39
C TYR A 71 -36.76 -21.07 -1.86
N PHE A 72 -35.77 -20.78 -2.72
CA PHE A 72 -36.06 -20.54 -4.15
C PHE A 72 -36.49 -21.81 -4.90
N SER A 73 -36.13 -23.00 -4.39
CA SER A 73 -36.67 -24.28 -4.89
C SER A 73 -38.14 -24.47 -4.50
N ARG A 74 -38.56 -24.10 -3.28
CA ARG A 74 -39.99 -24.06 -2.87
C ARG A 74 -40.81 -23.10 -3.76
N VAL A 75 -40.21 -22.01 -4.24
CA VAL A 75 -40.81 -21.06 -5.21
C VAL A 75 -40.87 -21.63 -6.64
N GLY A 76 -40.16 -22.72 -6.94
CA GLY A 76 -40.22 -23.45 -8.22
C GLY A 76 -39.11 -23.13 -9.22
N ALA A 77 -37.96 -22.61 -8.77
CA ALA A 77 -36.76 -22.49 -9.60
C ALA A 77 -35.80 -23.67 -9.42
N THR A 78 -35.03 -23.97 -10.45
CA THR A 78 -33.91 -24.92 -10.39
C THR A 78 -32.69 -24.18 -9.85
N VAL A 79 -32.37 -24.44 -8.57
CA VAL A 79 -31.30 -23.75 -7.86
C VAL A 79 -30.22 -24.73 -7.41
N GLU A 80 -28.97 -24.41 -7.73
CA GLU A 80 -27.78 -25.18 -7.39
C GLU A 80 -26.92 -24.46 -6.33
N THR A 81 -26.14 -25.24 -5.61
CA THR A 81 -25.22 -24.80 -4.56
C THR A 81 -23.86 -25.39 -4.88
N THR A 82 -22.86 -24.56 -5.11
CA THR A 82 -21.53 -25.01 -5.53
C THR A 82 -20.42 -24.17 -4.94
N ASN A 83 -19.28 -24.81 -4.69
CA ASN A 83 -18.01 -24.19 -4.32
C ASN A 83 -17.01 -24.21 -5.49
N HIS A 84 -17.43 -24.65 -6.69
CA HIS A 84 -16.51 -24.96 -7.80
C HIS A 84 -16.38 -23.79 -8.78
N ASP A 85 -15.24 -23.10 -8.77
CA ASP A 85 -15.00 -21.83 -9.51
C ASP A 85 -15.26 -21.91 -11.02
N MET A 86 -15.02 -23.05 -11.66
CA MET A 86 -15.32 -23.23 -13.09
C MET A 86 -16.81 -23.11 -13.42
N ILE A 87 -17.70 -23.38 -12.45
CA ILE A 87 -19.15 -23.16 -12.61
C ILE A 87 -19.47 -21.69 -12.37
N LYS A 88 -18.86 -21.06 -11.35
CA LYS A 88 -19.02 -19.63 -11.05
C LYS A 88 -18.67 -18.75 -12.27
N LYS A 89 -17.53 -19.03 -12.91
CA LYS A 89 -17.04 -18.32 -14.11
C LYS A 89 -17.94 -18.41 -15.35
N ASN A 90 -18.86 -19.39 -15.39
CA ASN A 90 -19.81 -19.59 -16.50
C ASN A 90 -21.20 -19.02 -16.19
N CYS A 91 -21.38 -18.34 -15.06
CA CYS A 91 -22.65 -17.74 -14.63
C CYS A 91 -22.53 -16.22 -14.57
N TYR A 92 -23.64 -15.52 -14.76
CA TYR A 92 -23.73 -14.10 -14.44
C TYR A 92 -23.76 -13.92 -12.92
N GLN A 93 -23.24 -12.81 -12.40
CA GLN A 93 -23.20 -12.53 -10.95
C GLN A 93 -23.90 -11.21 -10.64
N ILE A 94 -24.73 -11.21 -9.58
CA ILE A 94 -25.19 -9.95 -8.99
C ILE A 94 -24.03 -9.38 -8.14
N LEU A 95 -23.58 -8.17 -8.49
CA LEU A 95 -22.60 -7.43 -7.70
C LEU A 95 -23.36 -6.56 -6.70
N TRP A 96 -23.26 -6.92 -5.41
CA TRP A 96 -23.88 -6.20 -4.31
C TRP A 96 -22.90 -5.13 -3.77
N PRO A 97 -23.30 -3.85 -3.63
CA PRO A 97 -22.42 -2.81 -3.06
C PRO A 97 -22.06 -3.05 -1.60
N GLU A 98 -22.99 -3.65 -0.86
CA GLU A 98 -22.86 -4.15 0.52
C GLU A 98 -23.53 -5.53 0.57
N MET A 99 -23.11 -6.43 1.46
CA MET A 99 -23.70 -7.77 1.52
C MET A 99 -25.18 -7.68 1.95
N PRO A 100 -26.14 -8.26 1.21
CA PRO A 100 -27.56 -8.15 1.52
C PRO A 100 -27.92 -8.86 2.82
N ASP A 101 -28.95 -8.40 3.54
CA ASP A 101 -29.33 -8.96 4.85
C ASP A 101 -29.88 -10.39 4.74
N LEU A 102 -29.05 -11.36 5.11
CA LEU A 102 -29.44 -12.78 5.16
C LEU A 102 -30.18 -13.15 6.45
N SER A 103 -30.43 -12.21 7.37
CA SER A 103 -31.14 -12.46 8.64
C SER A 103 -32.52 -13.08 8.45
N PHE A 104 -33.18 -12.84 7.31
CA PHE A 104 -34.43 -13.51 6.95
C PHE A 104 -34.28 -15.05 7.01
N PHE A 105 -33.25 -15.60 6.38
CA PHE A 105 -32.96 -17.04 6.36
C PHE A 105 -32.37 -17.58 7.67
N LEU A 106 -31.85 -16.71 8.55
CA LEU A 106 -31.32 -17.08 9.85
C LEU A 106 -32.41 -17.16 10.93
N LYS A 107 -33.48 -16.36 10.81
CA LYS A 107 -34.57 -16.31 11.80
C LYS A 107 -35.53 -17.51 11.76
N GLU A 108 -35.63 -18.24 10.64
CA GLU A 108 -36.50 -19.44 10.53
C GLU A 108 -36.12 -20.57 11.52
N ASP A 109 -34.86 -20.66 11.98
CA ASP A 109 -34.43 -21.68 12.95
C ASP A 109 -35.15 -21.57 14.32
N GLN A 110 -35.60 -20.37 14.73
CA GLN A 110 -36.37 -20.21 15.97
C GLN A 110 -37.86 -20.55 15.82
N ALA A 111 -38.37 -20.72 14.60
CA ALA A 111 -39.79 -21.00 14.34
C ALA A 111 -40.07 -22.50 14.07
N GLU A 112 -39.32 -23.12 13.16
CA GLU A 112 -39.59 -24.53 12.77
C GLU A 112 -39.10 -25.57 13.81
N ALA A 113 -38.22 -25.18 14.74
CA ALA A 113 -37.82 -26.03 15.87
C ALA A 113 -38.92 -26.24 16.94
N GLY A 114 -40.01 -25.45 16.89
CA GLY A 114 -40.96 -25.30 18.00
C GLY A 114 -42.42 -25.65 17.74
N SER A 115 -42.80 -26.24 16.59
CA SER A 115 -44.22 -26.46 16.26
C SER A 115 -44.53 -27.72 15.44
N ARG A 116 -44.51 -28.89 16.08
CA ARG A 116 -45.19 -30.11 15.58
C ARG A 116 -46.48 -30.34 16.37
N PRO A 117 -47.65 -29.89 15.89
CA PRO A 117 -48.88 -29.89 16.69
C PRO A 117 -49.46 -31.30 16.85
N ALA A 118 -49.57 -31.73 18.11
CA ALA A 118 -50.49 -32.79 18.52
C ALA A 118 -51.56 -32.16 19.43
N GLY A 119 -52.83 -32.23 19.02
CA GLY A 119 -53.97 -31.81 19.85
C GLY A 119 -54.41 -30.35 19.70
N THR A 120 -55.49 -30.17 18.93
CA THR A 120 -56.64 -29.28 19.27
C THR A 120 -56.38 -27.90 19.89
N ALA A 121 -56.40 -26.87 19.04
CA ALA A 121 -57.11 -25.61 19.35
C ALA A 121 -57.71 -25.06 18.05
N ALA A 122 -59.01 -24.71 18.08
CA ALA A 122 -59.72 -24.11 16.95
C ALA A 122 -60.82 -23.19 17.49
N GLU A 123 -60.42 -22.02 17.97
CA GLU A 123 -61.33 -20.94 18.37
C GLU A 123 -60.87 -19.65 17.69
N ALA A 124 -61.84 -18.86 17.19
CA ALA A 124 -61.59 -17.67 16.41
C ALA A 124 -62.08 -16.42 17.15
N ALA A 125 -61.33 -15.32 16.98
CA ALA A 125 -61.73 -13.96 17.35
C ALA A 125 -63.10 -13.57 16.70
N PRO A 126 -63.86 -12.57 17.20
CA PRO A 126 -63.32 -11.37 17.87
C PRO A 126 -64.14 -10.74 19.05
N GLU A 127 -63.61 -9.59 19.48
CA GLU A 127 -64.15 -8.50 20.33
C GLU A 127 -65.59 -7.99 20.03
N PRO A 128 -66.15 -7.00 20.80
CA PRO A 128 -66.08 -6.73 22.25
C PRO A 128 -67.44 -6.30 22.87
N ALA A 129 -67.61 -6.33 24.21
CA ALA A 129 -68.69 -5.58 24.88
C ALA A 129 -68.49 -5.25 26.38
N LYS A 130 -68.56 -3.95 26.68
CA LYS A 130 -69.15 -3.28 27.89
C LYS A 130 -68.62 -3.54 29.32
N SER A 131 -68.42 -2.41 29.99
CA SER A 131 -68.28 -2.14 31.44
C SER A 131 -69.67 -2.22 32.16
N PRO A 132 -69.85 -1.94 33.49
CA PRO A 132 -68.95 -1.19 34.40
C PRO A 132 -68.90 -1.55 35.92
N ASP A 133 -68.14 -0.72 36.64
CA ASP A 133 -68.45 -0.13 37.96
C ASP A 133 -68.06 -0.79 39.30
N LYS A 134 -67.41 0.05 40.14
CA LYS A 134 -67.49 0.13 41.63
C LYS A 134 -66.81 -1.02 42.43
N THR A 135 -66.20 -0.80 43.60
CA THR A 135 -65.98 0.44 44.39
C THR A 135 -64.71 0.38 45.26
N SER A 136 -64.28 1.56 45.70
CA SER A 136 -63.47 1.93 46.88
C SER A 136 -63.74 1.10 48.17
N PHE A 137 -62.98 1.20 49.27
CA PHE A 137 -62.17 2.33 49.80
C PHE A 137 -61.06 1.83 50.76
N SER A 138 -60.14 2.71 51.18
CA SER A 138 -58.99 2.41 52.05
C SER A 138 -59.06 3.02 53.46
N PHE A 139 -58.61 2.28 54.49
CA PHE A 139 -57.86 2.70 55.71
C PHE A 139 -57.74 1.47 56.65
N LEU A 140 -56.69 1.12 57.42
CA LEU A 140 -55.49 1.72 58.03
C LEU A 140 -55.60 1.93 59.57
N LYS A 141 -54.79 1.16 60.34
CA LYS A 141 -54.27 1.43 61.72
C LYS A 141 -55.31 1.46 62.90
N LYS A 142 -55.04 1.10 64.17
CA LYS A 142 -53.85 0.68 64.96
C LYS A 142 -54.19 0.71 66.49
N GLU A 143 -53.68 -0.25 67.29
CA GLU A 143 -53.47 -0.21 68.78
C GLU A 143 -54.72 -0.02 69.73
N ARG A 144 -54.69 -0.28 71.06
CA ARG A 144 -53.91 -1.20 71.96
C ARG A 144 -54.41 -1.08 73.43
N GLU A 145 -54.22 -2.14 74.21
CA GLU A 145 -54.08 -2.19 75.69
C GLU A 145 -55.25 -2.07 76.69
N ASN A 146 -54.97 -2.73 77.83
CA ASN A 146 -55.46 -2.57 79.20
C ASN A 146 -56.81 -3.18 79.68
N ALA A 147 -56.66 -3.93 80.78
CA ALA A 147 -57.65 -4.34 81.79
C ALA A 147 -57.62 -3.30 82.96
N PRO A 148 -58.17 -3.48 84.19
CA PRO A 148 -58.74 -4.69 84.82
C PRO A 148 -59.99 -4.50 85.74
N GLU A 149 -60.27 -5.53 86.56
CA GLU A 149 -60.68 -5.47 87.99
C GLU A 149 -62.15 -5.76 88.43
N LYS A 150 -62.24 -6.28 89.68
CA LYS A 150 -63.38 -6.55 90.61
C LYS A 150 -64.30 -7.75 90.27
N GLN A 151 -64.74 -8.63 91.20
CA GLN A 151 -65.02 -8.67 92.66
C GLN A 151 -66.43 -8.21 93.10
N GLU A 152 -67.29 -9.19 93.43
CA GLU A 152 -68.30 -9.25 94.53
C GLU A 152 -69.02 -10.64 94.44
N SER A 153 -69.33 -11.50 95.43
CA SER A 153 -69.18 -11.62 96.91
C SER A 153 -70.38 -11.30 97.82
N PHE A 154 -71.33 -12.25 98.00
CA PHE A 154 -72.29 -12.28 99.14
C PHE A 154 -72.78 -13.71 99.48
N SER A 155 -73.36 -13.90 100.69
CA SER A 155 -73.83 -15.19 101.24
C SER A 155 -75.33 -15.18 101.68
N PRO A 156 -75.82 -16.00 102.65
CA PRO A 156 -76.93 -16.95 102.47
C PRO A 156 -78.29 -16.45 103.02
N PRO A 157 -79.31 -17.32 103.21
CA PRO A 157 -79.48 -17.91 104.56
C PRO A 157 -80.10 -19.33 104.66
N GLU A 158 -80.14 -19.77 105.93
CA GLU A 158 -80.79 -20.93 106.59
C GLU A 158 -82.35 -20.79 106.67
N PRO A 159 -83.18 -21.67 107.32
CA PRO A 159 -83.01 -22.17 108.72
C PRO A 159 -83.59 -23.57 109.14
N ALA A 160 -83.11 -24.06 110.31
CA ALA A 160 -83.84 -24.63 111.48
C ALA A 160 -84.93 -25.75 111.34
N ASP A 161 -85.22 -26.61 112.33
CA ASP A 161 -84.52 -27.11 113.54
C ASP A 161 -85.36 -28.26 114.17
N GLN A 162 -84.88 -28.81 115.30
CA GLN A 162 -85.62 -29.45 116.40
C GLN A 162 -85.70 -30.99 116.49
N GLU A 163 -85.05 -31.44 117.56
CA GLU A 163 -84.91 -32.77 118.16
C GLU A 163 -86.22 -33.33 118.75
N THR A 164 -86.25 -34.60 119.13
CA THR A 164 -86.49 -35.00 120.55
C THR A 164 -86.22 -36.49 120.85
N GLU A 165 -85.84 -36.75 122.10
CA GLU A 165 -85.70 -38.06 122.77
C GLU A 165 -87.09 -38.59 123.25
N ALA A 166 -87.34 -39.77 123.86
CA ALA A 166 -86.81 -41.14 123.95
C ALA A 166 -87.44 -41.79 125.23
N VAL A 167 -87.10 -43.05 125.54
CA VAL A 167 -87.24 -43.76 126.85
C VAL A 167 -88.63 -44.34 127.29
N LYS A 168 -88.55 -45.50 127.98
CA LYS A 168 -89.52 -46.25 128.84
C LYS A 168 -90.30 -47.42 128.19
N GLU A 169 -90.25 -48.69 128.65
CA GLU A 169 -90.41 -49.35 129.99
C GLU A 169 -91.90 -49.68 130.32
N GLU A 170 -92.35 -50.82 130.89
CA GLU A 170 -91.67 -52.09 131.29
C GLU A 170 -92.66 -53.32 131.44
N THR A 171 -92.55 -54.13 132.51
CA THR A 171 -93.05 -55.52 132.77
C THR A 171 -94.34 -55.61 133.65
N VAL A 172 -95.00 -56.76 133.95
CA VAL A 172 -95.34 -58.06 133.30
C VAL A 172 -96.34 -58.86 134.21
N GLN A 173 -96.73 -60.12 133.89
CA GLN A 173 -97.40 -61.12 134.80
C GLN A 173 -98.89 -60.81 135.21
N GLU A 174 -99.77 -61.66 135.81
CA GLU A 174 -99.87 -63.13 136.06
C GLU A 174 -101.36 -63.62 136.21
N VAL A 175 -101.75 -64.43 137.23
CA VAL A 175 -103.07 -65.13 137.43
C VAL A 175 -103.44 -65.19 138.97
N PRO A 176 -104.31 -66.03 139.63
CA PRO A 176 -105.14 -67.21 139.24
C PRO A 176 -106.60 -67.38 139.84
N GLU A 177 -107.30 -68.45 139.41
CA GLU A 177 -108.22 -69.36 140.17
C GLU A 177 -109.62 -68.97 140.79
N THR A 178 -110.23 -69.92 141.54
CA THR A 178 -111.68 -70.14 141.92
C THR A 178 -111.87 -70.10 143.48
N PRO A 179 -112.86 -70.70 144.24
CA PRO A 179 -114.18 -71.37 144.00
C PRO A 179 -115.34 -71.10 145.06
N ALA A 180 -116.44 -71.91 145.02
CA ALA A 180 -117.24 -72.51 146.15
C ALA A 180 -118.58 -71.92 146.75
N VAL A 181 -119.71 -72.68 146.58
CA VAL A 181 -120.60 -73.43 147.56
C VAL A 181 -120.97 -72.76 148.94
N PRO A 182 -122.27 -72.68 149.42
CA PRO A 182 -123.05 -73.83 149.98
C PRO A 182 -124.64 -73.81 150.00
N THR A 183 -125.22 -74.90 150.55
CA THR A 183 -126.64 -75.29 150.86
C THR A 183 -127.19 -74.74 152.22
N PRO A 184 -128.47 -74.88 152.71
CA PRO A 184 -129.46 -76.00 152.56
C PRO A 184 -131.00 -75.67 152.53
N SER A 185 -131.84 -76.66 152.91
CA SER A 185 -133.33 -76.84 152.84
C SER A 185 -134.10 -76.35 154.11
N PRO A 186 -135.45 -76.59 154.34
CA PRO A 186 -136.50 -77.31 153.58
C PRO A 186 -137.92 -76.61 153.48
N ASP A 187 -138.91 -77.31 152.87
CA ASP A 187 -140.40 -77.24 152.97
C ASP A 187 -141.16 -75.88 152.92
N LYS A 188 -142.29 -75.67 152.22
CA LYS A 188 -143.38 -76.55 151.73
C LYS A 188 -143.81 -76.24 150.26
N GLU A 189 -144.84 -76.95 149.78
CA GLU A 189 -145.09 -77.27 148.36
C GLU A 189 -145.96 -76.27 147.53
N SER A 190 -146.07 -76.58 146.21
CA SER A 190 -147.22 -76.29 145.33
C SER A 190 -147.34 -74.95 144.56
N VAL A 191 -146.25 -74.17 144.38
CA VAL A 191 -146.26 -72.97 143.49
C VAL A 191 -145.08 -72.91 142.48
N TRP A 192 -144.04 -73.75 142.65
CA TRP A 192 -142.73 -73.52 142.03
C TRP A 192 -142.60 -73.82 140.52
N GLU A 193 -143.25 -74.86 139.99
CA GLU A 193 -142.93 -75.41 138.65
C GLU A 193 -143.09 -74.41 137.50
N LYS A 194 -144.11 -73.53 137.55
CA LYS A 194 -144.39 -72.59 136.46
C LYS A 194 -143.30 -71.52 136.30
N ARG A 195 -142.62 -71.15 137.39
CA ARG A 195 -141.61 -70.07 137.39
C ARG A 195 -140.21 -70.56 137.00
N ALA A 196 -139.93 -71.86 137.18
CA ALA A 196 -138.66 -72.47 136.77
C ALA A 196 -138.51 -72.52 135.24
N LYS A 197 -139.59 -72.84 134.50
CA LYS A 197 -139.57 -72.93 133.03
C LYS A 197 -139.27 -71.57 132.37
N GLU A 198 -139.93 -70.51 132.82
CA GLU A 198 -139.74 -69.14 132.30
C GLU A 198 -138.28 -68.64 132.46
N LEU A 199 -137.62 -68.99 133.57
CA LEU A 199 -136.20 -68.69 133.78
C LEU A 199 -135.27 -69.53 132.89
N SER A 200 -135.63 -70.79 132.60
CA SER A 200 -134.84 -71.65 131.71
C SER A 200 -134.84 -71.15 130.26
N GLU A 201 -135.98 -70.67 129.74
CA GLU A 201 -136.05 -70.07 128.40
C GLU A 201 -135.24 -68.77 128.30
N ARG A 202 -135.29 -67.92 129.34
CA ARG A 202 -134.47 -66.70 129.39
C ARG A 202 -132.97 -67.01 129.41
N LEU A 203 -132.53 -68.03 130.16
CA LEU A 203 -131.13 -68.46 130.16
C LEU A 203 -130.70 -69.02 128.80
N ALA A 204 -131.52 -69.86 128.15
CA ALA A 204 -131.24 -70.37 126.82
C ALA A 204 -131.14 -69.25 125.78
N LYS A 205 -132.04 -68.26 125.83
CA LYS A 205 -132.00 -67.08 124.95
C LYS A 205 -130.72 -66.26 125.16
N ILE A 206 -130.38 -65.91 126.40
CA ILE A 206 -129.16 -65.16 126.73
C ILE A 206 -127.89 -65.93 126.30
N GLN A 207 -127.87 -67.26 126.42
CA GLN A 207 -126.78 -68.08 125.89
C GLN A 207 -126.70 -68.01 124.36
N SER A 208 -127.82 -68.10 123.65
CA SER A 208 -127.85 -67.98 122.18
C SER A 208 -127.39 -66.59 121.69
N GLU A 209 -127.79 -65.52 122.36
CA GLU A 209 -127.38 -64.14 122.05
C GLU A 209 -125.88 -63.94 122.35
N LYS A 210 -125.37 -64.53 123.43
CA LYS A 210 -123.93 -64.55 123.76
C LYS A 210 -123.11 -65.33 122.72
N GLN A 211 -123.65 -66.43 122.20
CA GLN A 211 -123.07 -67.18 121.09
C GLN A 211 -122.99 -66.29 119.84
N GLN A 212 -124.11 -65.66 119.47
CA GLN A 212 -124.24 -64.84 118.28
C GLN A 212 -123.35 -63.58 118.32
N MET A 213 -123.20 -62.95 119.49
CA MET A 213 -122.27 -61.83 119.70
C MET A 213 -120.81 -62.25 119.61
N LYS A 214 -120.45 -63.44 120.12
CA LYS A 214 -119.10 -64.01 119.92
C LYS A 214 -118.80 -64.26 118.44
N GLU A 215 -119.73 -64.85 117.69
CA GLU A 215 -119.53 -65.05 116.25
C GLU A 215 -119.47 -63.74 115.47
N ARG A 216 -120.18 -62.67 115.89
CA ARG A 216 -120.04 -61.33 115.30
C ARG A 216 -118.64 -60.77 115.56
N LEU A 217 -118.16 -60.83 116.79
CA LEU A 217 -116.78 -60.42 117.14
C LEU A 217 -115.73 -61.19 116.34
N VAL A 218 -115.86 -62.52 116.19
CA VAL A 218 -114.93 -63.32 115.38
C VAL A 218 -115.01 -62.91 113.91
N ARG A 219 -116.20 -62.73 113.32
CA ARG A 219 -116.34 -62.27 111.92
C ARG A 219 -115.84 -60.85 111.70
N GLU A 220 -115.93 -59.98 112.70
CA GLU A 220 -115.40 -58.61 112.64
C GLU A 220 -113.87 -58.59 112.84
N GLU A 221 -113.32 -59.43 113.73
CA GLU A 221 -111.87 -59.67 113.81
C GLU A 221 -111.31 -60.27 112.51
N GLU A 222 -111.98 -61.25 111.91
CA GLU A 222 -111.58 -61.86 110.64
C GLU A 222 -111.60 -60.84 109.50
N LYS A 223 -112.64 -60.00 109.42
CA LYS A 223 -112.68 -58.86 108.49
C LYS A 223 -111.56 -57.87 108.75
N MET A 224 -111.33 -57.46 110.00
CA MET A 224 -110.25 -56.53 110.35
C MET A 224 -108.87 -57.11 110.02
N LYS A 225 -108.66 -58.42 110.24
CA LYS A 225 -107.44 -59.14 109.84
C LYS A 225 -107.29 -59.20 108.32
N GLN A 226 -108.36 -59.47 107.58
CA GLN A 226 -108.37 -59.45 106.11
C GLN A 226 -108.14 -58.04 105.55
N GLU A 227 -108.74 -57.00 106.12
CA GLU A 227 -108.51 -55.61 105.74
C GLU A 227 -107.08 -55.15 106.05
N LEU A 228 -106.51 -55.54 107.20
CA LEU A 228 -105.11 -55.24 107.54
C LEU A 228 -104.14 -55.99 106.62
N GLN A 229 -104.42 -57.25 106.29
CA GLN A 229 -103.65 -57.99 105.28
C GLN A 229 -103.78 -57.38 103.88
N ALA A 230 -104.99 -56.93 103.48
CA ALA A 230 -105.20 -56.25 102.20
C ALA A 230 -104.49 -54.90 102.15
N LYS A 231 -104.51 -54.10 103.22
CA LYS A 231 -103.77 -52.84 103.34
C LYS A 231 -102.25 -53.07 103.34
N LEU A 232 -101.76 -54.12 103.99
CA LEU A 232 -100.35 -54.54 103.93
C LEU A 232 -99.93 -55.04 102.54
N ALA A 233 -100.80 -55.75 101.83
CA ALA A 233 -100.55 -56.16 100.45
C ALA A 233 -100.56 -54.96 99.49
N GLN A 234 -101.52 -54.05 99.65
CA GLN A 234 -101.65 -52.82 98.86
C GLN A 234 -100.45 -51.88 99.08
N GLU A 235 -100.01 -51.66 100.31
CA GLU A 235 -98.82 -50.86 100.58
C GLU A 235 -97.52 -51.58 100.18
N ARG A 236 -97.46 -52.92 100.17
CA ARG A 236 -96.35 -53.64 99.54
C ARG A 236 -96.33 -53.44 98.02
N GLU A 237 -97.46 -53.64 97.33
CA GLU A 237 -97.58 -53.41 95.89
C GLU A 237 -97.26 -51.96 95.52
N ARG A 238 -97.73 -51.00 96.33
CA ARG A 238 -97.45 -49.56 96.19
C ARG A 238 -95.97 -49.24 96.38
N ASN A 239 -95.32 -49.80 97.41
CA ASN A 239 -93.89 -49.62 97.62
C ASN A 239 -93.07 -50.31 96.53
N GLU A 240 -93.41 -51.54 96.11
CA GLU A 240 -92.76 -52.19 94.97
C GLU A 240 -92.94 -51.38 93.67
N LYS A 241 -94.11 -50.77 93.44
CA LYS A 241 -94.35 -49.89 92.29
C LYS A 241 -93.51 -48.62 92.39
N ALA A 242 -93.43 -48.00 93.56
CA ALA A 242 -92.58 -46.83 93.81
C ALA A 242 -91.08 -47.15 93.65
N GLU A 243 -90.60 -48.31 94.12
CA GLU A 243 -89.23 -48.75 93.90
C GLU A 243 -88.96 -49.11 92.43
N ARG A 244 -89.92 -49.71 91.71
CA ARG A 244 -89.82 -49.91 90.24
C ARG A 244 -89.77 -48.58 89.50
N GLU A 245 -90.54 -47.58 89.91
CA GLU A 245 -90.53 -46.24 89.32
C GLU A 245 -89.24 -45.48 89.64
N LYS A 246 -88.74 -45.54 90.87
CA LYS A 246 -87.40 -45.03 91.24
C LYS A 246 -86.29 -45.71 90.44
N ALA A 247 -86.31 -47.03 90.33
CA ALA A 247 -85.32 -47.79 89.59
C ALA A 247 -85.34 -47.44 88.10
N ALA A 248 -86.53 -47.33 87.49
CA ALA A 248 -86.67 -46.92 86.08
C ALA A 248 -86.24 -45.45 85.83
N LEU A 249 -86.48 -44.56 86.80
CA LEU A 249 -85.95 -43.18 86.75
C LEU A 249 -84.43 -43.18 86.88
N GLN A 250 -83.87 -43.90 87.85
CA GLN A 250 -82.42 -44.02 88.07
C GLN A 250 -81.72 -44.69 86.87
N GLU A 251 -82.35 -45.68 86.23
CA GLU A 251 -81.86 -46.31 85.00
C GLU A 251 -81.90 -45.33 83.82
N SER A 252 -82.99 -44.54 83.67
CA SER A 252 -83.09 -43.49 82.66
C SER A 252 -82.10 -42.34 82.88
N GLU A 253 -81.83 -41.97 84.13
CA GLU A 253 -80.84 -40.95 84.49
C GLU A 253 -79.41 -41.47 84.33
N ALA A 254 -79.14 -42.73 84.66
CA ALA A 254 -77.87 -43.40 84.38
C ALA A 254 -77.64 -43.52 82.87
N ALA A 255 -78.65 -43.92 82.09
CA ALA A 255 -78.58 -43.98 80.63
C ALA A 255 -78.35 -42.60 80.00
N ARG A 256 -79.04 -41.55 80.47
CA ARG A 256 -78.78 -40.15 80.04
C ARG A 256 -77.38 -39.68 80.42
N SER A 257 -76.88 -40.07 81.60
CA SER A 257 -75.53 -39.71 82.06
C SER A 257 -74.45 -40.42 81.23
N GLN A 258 -74.65 -41.71 80.92
CA GLN A 258 -73.80 -42.47 80.01
C GLN A 258 -73.84 -41.89 78.60
N GLN A 259 -75.03 -41.55 78.09
CA GLN A 259 -75.18 -40.91 76.79
C GLN A 259 -74.43 -39.56 76.75
N MET A 260 -74.59 -38.71 77.77
CA MET A 260 -73.86 -37.44 77.89
C MET A 260 -72.34 -37.64 77.97
N LEU A 261 -71.85 -38.70 78.64
CA LEU A 261 -70.43 -39.05 78.63
C LEU A 261 -69.95 -39.46 77.24
N THR A 262 -70.67 -40.35 76.54
CA THR A 262 -70.32 -40.71 75.16
C THR A 262 -70.37 -39.49 74.23
N ASP A 263 -71.35 -38.60 74.39
CA ASP A 263 -71.49 -37.34 73.65
C ASP A 263 -70.34 -36.36 73.90
N LEU A 264 -69.72 -36.40 75.08
CA LEU A 264 -68.54 -35.60 75.44
C LEU A 264 -67.25 -36.25 74.93
N GLU A 265 -67.12 -37.56 75.01
CA GLU A 265 -66.01 -38.31 74.40
C GLU A 265 -65.99 -38.14 72.88
N ASP A 266 -67.16 -38.20 72.23
CA ASP A 266 -67.32 -38.06 70.79
C ASP A 266 -67.08 -36.60 70.32
N ARG A 267 -67.43 -35.60 71.15
CA ARG A 267 -67.02 -34.19 70.94
C ARG A 267 -65.52 -34.02 71.09
N LYS A 268 -64.92 -34.57 72.15
CA LYS A 268 -63.48 -34.50 72.42
C LYS A 268 -62.66 -35.19 71.33
N ALA A 269 -63.12 -36.33 70.82
CA ALA A 269 -62.48 -37.02 69.69
C ALA A 269 -62.50 -36.16 68.40
N LYS A 270 -63.59 -35.41 68.16
CA LYS A 270 -63.69 -34.46 67.04
C LYS A 270 -62.79 -33.24 67.26
N GLU A 271 -62.70 -32.73 68.49
CA GLU A 271 -61.77 -31.66 68.87
C GLU A 271 -60.31 -32.08 68.70
N ASP A 272 -59.93 -33.27 69.18
CA ASP A 272 -58.60 -33.86 68.98
C ASP A 272 -58.28 -34.08 67.49
N ALA A 273 -59.26 -34.46 66.67
CA ALA A 273 -59.09 -34.60 65.22
C ALA A 273 -58.90 -33.24 64.53
N LEU A 274 -59.67 -32.21 64.92
CA LEU A 274 -59.48 -30.84 64.43
C LEU A 274 -58.12 -30.27 64.87
N ASN A 275 -57.71 -30.47 66.12
CA ASN A 275 -56.42 -30.04 66.64
C ASN A 275 -55.24 -30.74 65.95
N ARG A 276 -55.36 -32.01 65.56
CA ARG A 276 -54.39 -32.67 64.66
C ARG A 276 -54.37 -32.00 63.29
N ARG A 277 -55.54 -31.76 62.70
CA ARG A 277 -55.64 -31.15 61.36
C ARG A 277 -55.14 -29.71 61.31
N VAL A 278 -55.27 -28.94 62.40
CA VAL A 278 -54.64 -27.62 62.55
C VAL A 278 -53.12 -27.75 62.53
N ARG A 279 -52.53 -28.65 63.33
CA ARG A 279 -51.07 -28.87 63.32
C ARG A 279 -50.54 -29.33 61.96
N GLU A 280 -51.25 -30.24 61.28
CA GLU A 280 -50.91 -30.68 59.92
C GLU A 280 -50.89 -29.50 58.92
N LEU A 281 -51.79 -28.53 59.09
CA LEU A 281 -51.85 -27.32 58.26
C LEU A 281 -50.78 -26.28 58.65
N GLU A 282 -50.48 -26.13 59.94
CA GLU A 282 -49.40 -25.28 60.45
C GLU A 282 -48.02 -25.79 60.00
N GLU A 283 -47.78 -27.10 60.08
CA GLU A 283 -46.56 -27.77 59.61
C GLU A 283 -46.42 -27.64 58.09
N ALA A 284 -47.49 -27.93 57.32
CA ALA A 284 -47.49 -27.75 55.87
C ALA A 284 -47.31 -26.28 55.44
N LEU A 285 -47.81 -25.31 56.21
CA LEU A 285 -47.62 -23.88 55.94
C LEU A 285 -46.17 -23.45 56.23
N SER A 286 -45.60 -23.87 57.37
CA SER A 286 -44.18 -23.68 57.71
C SER A 286 -43.25 -24.27 56.65
N ASP A 287 -43.55 -25.48 56.15
CA ASP A 287 -42.82 -26.10 55.05
C ASP A 287 -42.86 -25.24 53.78
N LYS A 288 -44.03 -24.69 53.43
CA LYS A 288 -44.21 -23.82 52.25
C LYS A 288 -43.54 -22.46 52.41
N GLU A 289 -43.55 -21.86 53.60
CA GLU A 289 -42.74 -20.67 53.91
C GLU A 289 -41.24 -20.97 53.76
N SER A 290 -40.79 -22.15 54.20
CA SER A 290 -39.41 -22.59 53.99
C SER A 290 -39.06 -22.77 52.50
N GLU A 291 -39.98 -23.28 51.68
CA GLU A 291 -39.80 -23.39 50.22
C GLU A 291 -39.78 -22.03 49.53
N LEU A 292 -40.65 -21.10 49.95
CA LEU A 292 -40.66 -19.72 49.44
C LEU A 292 -39.34 -19.02 49.77
N ALA A 293 -38.89 -19.06 51.02
CA ALA A 293 -37.61 -18.48 51.43
C ALA A 293 -36.38 -19.10 50.71
N LYS A 294 -36.45 -20.38 50.33
CA LYS A 294 -35.44 -21.03 49.47
C LYS A 294 -35.50 -20.50 48.03
N LYS A 295 -36.70 -20.32 47.47
CA LYS A 295 -36.92 -19.80 46.11
C LYS A 295 -36.56 -18.33 45.99
N GLU A 296 -36.92 -17.48 46.95
CA GLU A 296 -36.53 -16.07 47.02
C GLU A 296 -35.02 -15.90 47.03
N LYS A 297 -34.29 -16.70 47.84
CA LYS A 297 -32.82 -16.72 47.83
C LYS A 297 -32.25 -17.16 46.48
N SER A 298 -32.86 -18.15 45.81
CA SER A 298 -32.42 -18.54 44.47
C SER A 298 -32.68 -17.46 43.41
N LEU A 299 -33.80 -16.75 43.49
CA LEU A 299 -34.13 -15.63 42.60
C LEU A 299 -33.20 -14.43 42.84
N ALA A 300 -32.88 -14.10 44.08
CA ALA A 300 -31.90 -13.07 44.42
C ALA A 300 -30.52 -13.39 43.82
N ASN A 301 -30.03 -14.63 44.00
CA ASN A 301 -28.77 -15.10 43.42
C ASN A 301 -28.78 -15.11 41.88
N ILE A 302 -29.94 -15.29 41.24
CA ILE A 302 -30.09 -15.19 39.78
C ILE A 302 -30.08 -13.72 39.33
N ALA A 303 -30.75 -12.83 40.05
CA ALA A 303 -30.75 -11.39 39.75
C ALA A 303 -29.36 -10.76 39.92
N GLU A 304 -28.61 -11.15 40.95
CA GLU A 304 -27.21 -10.74 41.15
C GLU A 304 -26.31 -11.21 40.01
N LYS A 305 -26.45 -12.47 39.57
CA LYS A 305 -25.74 -12.99 38.40
C LYS A 305 -26.11 -12.25 37.12
N PHE A 306 -27.40 -12.02 36.87
CA PHE A 306 -27.86 -11.29 35.69
C PHE A 306 -27.32 -9.85 35.67
N SER A 307 -27.26 -9.18 36.84
CA SER A 307 -26.61 -7.88 36.98
C SER A 307 -25.10 -7.95 36.67
N SER A 308 -24.39 -8.94 37.23
CA SER A 308 -22.96 -9.16 36.96
C SER A 308 -22.66 -9.45 35.49
N ASP A 309 -23.50 -10.26 34.84
CA ASP A 309 -23.33 -10.61 33.42
C ASP A 309 -23.74 -9.45 32.51
N SER A 310 -24.74 -8.64 32.88
CA SER A 310 -25.08 -7.39 32.18
C SER A 310 -23.90 -6.40 32.21
N SER A 311 -23.25 -6.21 33.36
CA SER A 311 -22.05 -5.36 33.45
C SER A 311 -20.91 -5.86 32.56
N LYS A 312 -20.67 -7.18 32.51
CA LYS A 312 -19.67 -7.78 31.59
C LYS A 312 -20.02 -7.56 30.13
N VAL A 313 -21.30 -7.63 29.77
CA VAL A 313 -21.75 -7.34 28.39
C VAL A 313 -21.49 -5.88 28.04
N GLU A 314 -21.74 -4.93 28.94
CA GLU A 314 -21.37 -3.52 28.70
C GLU A 314 -19.85 -3.30 28.60
N GLU A 315 -19.04 -3.96 29.45
CA GLU A 315 -17.58 -3.89 29.39
C GLU A 315 -17.03 -4.47 28.08
N LEU A 316 -17.55 -5.63 27.64
CA LEU A 316 -17.19 -6.26 26.37
C LEU A 316 -17.64 -5.41 25.18
N GLN A 317 -18.80 -4.77 25.24
CA GLN A 317 -19.25 -3.85 24.18
C GLN A 317 -18.33 -2.62 24.08
N ARG A 318 -17.99 -1.98 25.21
CA ARG A 318 -17.02 -0.86 25.23
C ARG A 318 -15.67 -1.27 24.65
N SER A 319 -15.15 -2.44 25.04
CA SER A 319 -13.89 -2.96 24.51
C SER A 319 -13.95 -3.29 23.01
N LEU A 320 -15.09 -3.76 22.51
CA LEU A 320 -15.34 -3.99 21.08
C LEU A 320 -15.39 -2.67 20.30
N ASP A 321 -16.07 -1.64 20.83
CA ASP A 321 -16.18 -0.32 20.22
C ASP A 321 -14.82 0.40 20.19
N GLU A 322 -14.01 0.28 21.24
CA GLU A 322 -12.62 0.75 21.31
C GLU A 322 -11.73 0.03 20.28
N ALA A 323 -11.84 -1.31 20.19
CA ALA A 323 -11.09 -2.10 19.21
C ALA A 323 -11.48 -1.76 17.77
N ALA A 324 -12.76 -1.51 17.49
CA ALA A 324 -13.24 -1.07 16.18
C ALA A 324 -12.73 0.33 15.82
N GLN A 325 -12.70 1.26 16.78
CA GLN A 325 -12.11 2.59 16.58
C GLN A 325 -10.60 2.52 16.32
N ALA A 326 -9.87 1.68 17.05
CA ALA A 326 -8.44 1.45 16.85
C ALA A 326 -8.15 0.82 15.47
N ALA A 327 -8.93 -0.18 15.05
CA ALA A 327 -8.84 -0.78 13.73
C ALA A 327 -9.08 0.26 12.61
N ALA A 328 -10.13 1.07 12.73
CA ALA A 328 -10.40 2.16 11.79
C ALA A 328 -9.31 3.26 11.81
N GLY A 329 -8.59 3.44 12.92
CA GLY A 329 -7.39 4.27 12.99
C GLY A 329 -6.27 3.71 12.11
N LEU A 330 -5.91 2.45 12.36
CA LEU A 330 -4.86 1.72 11.63
C LEU A 330 -5.15 1.59 10.12
N GLU A 331 -6.42 1.48 9.71
CA GLU A 331 -6.78 1.48 8.29
C GLU A 331 -6.55 2.83 7.61
N ARG A 332 -6.80 3.95 8.31
CA ARG A 332 -6.47 5.30 7.78
C ARG A 332 -4.97 5.50 7.66
N GLU A 333 -4.20 5.13 8.69
CA GLU A 333 -2.73 5.18 8.67
C GLU A 333 -2.13 4.32 7.55
N LYS A 334 -2.68 3.11 7.34
CA LYS A 334 -2.33 2.22 6.23
C LYS A 334 -2.58 2.88 4.87
N VAL A 335 -3.71 3.59 4.68
CA VAL A 335 -4.00 4.30 3.42
C VAL A 335 -3.01 5.45 3.22
N THR A 336 -2.77 6.30 4.22
CA THR A 336 -1.81 7.42 4.09
C THR A 336 -0.38 6.91 3.80
N LEU A 337 0.06 5.82 4.44
CA LEU A 337 1.35 5.20 4.15
C LEU A 337 1.41 4.58 2.75
N GLN A 338 0.29 4.07 2.22
CA GLN A 338 0.21 3.60 0.83
C GLN A 338 0.30 4.74 -0.19
N GLU A 339 -0.33 5.89 0.10
CA GLU A 339 -0.22 7.12 -0.70
C GLU A 339 1.20 7.69 -0.67
N GLU A 340 1.83 7.77 0.50
CA GLU A 340 3.24 8.19 0.64
C GLU A 340 4.19 7.26 -0.13
N LEU A 341 4.01 5.94 -0.03
CA LEU A 341 4.80 4.96 -0.80
C LEU A 341 4.55 5.05 -2.32
N ALA A 342 3.36 5.45 -2.76
CA ALA A 342 3.09 5.73 -4.17
C ALA A 342 3.81 7.01 -4.63
N GLY A 343 3.75 8.09 -3.84
CA GLY A 343 4.48 9.33 -4.11
C GLY A 343 6.00 9.14 -4.14
N GLN A 344 6.55 8.35 -3.23
CA GLN A 344 7.98 8.01 -3.21
C GLN A 344 8.39 7.18 -4.44
N ARG A 345 7.59 6.18 -4.86
CA ARG A 345 7.85 5.41 -6.10
C ARG A 345 7.86 6.30 -7.34
N ASN A 346 6.86 7.18 -7.48
CA ASN A 346 6.79 8.10 -8.62
C ASN A 346 8.02 9.02 -8.67
N ARG A 347 8.47 9.51 -7.51
CA ARG A 347 9.66 10.37 -7.41
C ARG A 347 10.97 9.62 -7.66
N LEU A 348 11.06 8.34 -7.29
CA LEU A 348 12.19 7.48 -7.67
C LEU A 348 12.23 7.30 -9.19
N GLN A 349 11.10 6.96 -9.82
CA GLN A 349 11.01 6.81 -11.28
C GLN A 349 11.38 8.10 -12.03
N GLU A 350 10.96 9.27 -11.52
CA GLU A 350 11.37 10.57 -12.07
C GLU A 350 12.89 10.77 -11.98
N LEU A 351 13.50 10.49 -10.83
CA LEU A 351 14.94 10.60 -10.62
C LEU A 351 15.74 9.59 -11.47
N GLU A 352 15.23 8.38 -11.65
CA GLU A 352 15.80 7.37 -12.55
C GLU A 352 15.77 7.85 -14.00
N SER A 353 14.66 8.42 -14.48
CA SER A 353 14.60 9.01 -15.82
C SER A 353 15.57 10.20 -16.00
N GLN A 354 15.68 11.09 -15.00
CA GLN A 354 16.66 12.18 -15.01
C GLN A 354 18.11 11.68 -14.97
N SER A 355 18.39 10.51 -14.36
CA SER A 355 19.72 9.89 -14.41
C SER A 355 20.03 9.36 -15.80
N ALA A 356 19.10 8.60 -16.40
CA ALA A 356 19.26 8.05 -17.75
C ALA A 356 19.42 9.15 -18.82
N GLU A 357 18.66 10.26 -18.70
CA GLU A 357 18.85 11.44 -19.55
C GLU A 357 20.26 12.04 -19.39
N ARG A 358 20.73 12.23 -18.16
CA ARG A 358 22.08 12.76 -17.88
C ARG A 358 23.20 11.84 -18.34
N GLU A 359 23.02 10.53 -18.23
CA GLU A 359 23.96 9.53 -18.74
C GLU A 359 24.03 9.59 -20.28
N SER A 360 22.88 9.67 -20.96
CA SER A 360 22.84 9.83 -22.42
C SER A 360 23.49 11.14 -22.89
N LEU A 361 23.29 12.24 -22.16
CA LEU A 361 23.95 13.53 -22.42
C LEU A 361 25.46 13.45 -22.17
N ALA A 362 25.89 12.76 -21.12
CA ALA A 362 27.30 12.56 -20.82
C ALA A 362 28.00 11.70 -21.89
N ASP A 363 27.34 10.68 -22.43
CA ASP A 363 27.87 9.86 -23.53
C ASP A 363 27.89 10.62 -24.87
N ASN A 364 26.85 11.38 -25.18
CA ASN A 364 26.87 12.29 -26.34
C ASN A 364 28.05 13.26 -26.25
N LEU A 365 28.24 13.93 -25.11
CA LEU A 365 29.37 14.86 -24.88
C LEU A 365 30.75 14.16 -24.95
N LYS A 366 30.88 12.90 -24.53
CA LYS A 366 32.11 12.11 -24.75
C LYS A 366 32.39 11.92 -26.24
N THR A 367 31.37 11.55 -27.03
CA THR A 367 31.55 11.38 -28.48
C THR A 367 31.87 12.69 -29.19
N GLU A 368 31.23 13.80 -28.81
CA GLU A 368 31.56 15.14 -29.33
C GLU A 368 33.01 15.51 -29.02
N LEU A 369 33.45 15.36 -27.76
CA LEU A 369 34.84 15.60 -27.35
C LEU A 369 35.83 14.72 -28.12
N GLU A 370 35.50 13.46 -28.40
CA GLU A 370 36.33 12.58 -29.22
C GLU A 370 36.40 13.03 -30.68
N THR A 371 35.31 13.48 -31.29
CA THR A 371 35.35 14.07 -32.65
C THR A 371 36.18 15.36 -32.70
N VAL A 372 36.06 16.23 -31.70
CA VAL A 372 36.86 17.47 -31.59
C VAL A 372 38.34 17.14 -31.42
N ARG A 373 38.69 16.17 -30.56
CA ARG A 373 40.08 15.73 -30.34
C ARG A 373 40.67 15.07 -31.58
N ASN A 374 39.90 14.27 -32.31
CA ASN A 374 40.35 13.72 -33.59
C ASN A 374 40.58 14.82 -34.63
N ARG A 375 39.74 15.86 -34.65
CA ARG A 375 39.93 17.02 -35.52
C ARG A 375 41.13 17.90 -35.11
N GLU A 376 41.40 18.04 -33.82
CA GLU A 376 42.62 18.67 -33.30
C GLU A 376 43.87 17.92 -33.79
N ASN A 377 43.91 16.60 -33.63
CA ASN A 377 44.98 15.74 -34.12
C ASN A 377 45.19 15.88 -35.65
N GLU A 378 44.13 15.91 -36.45
CA GLU A 378 44.23 16.18 -37.90
C GLU A 378 44.85 17.54 -38.22
N LEU A 379 44.51 18.58 -37.44
CA LEU A 379 44.99 19.94 -37.66
C LEU A 379 46.46 20.07 -37.25
N LEU A 380 46.87 19.44 -36.14
CA LEU A 380 48.28 19.34 -35.74
C LEU A 380 49.11 18.63 -36.82
N GLN A 381 48.66 17.49 -37.34
CA GLN A 381 49.34 16.81 -38.45
C GLN A 381 49.45 17.68 -39.72
N LYS A 382 48.45 18.51 -40.01
CA LYS A 382 48.50 19.47 -41.13
C LYS A 382 49.50 20.60 -40.86
N VAL A 383 49.58 21.10 -39.61
CA VAL A 383 50.59 22.08 -39.21
C VAL A 383 52.00 21.50 -39.37
N ASP A 384 52.27 20.29 -38.88
CA ASP A 384 53.57 19.61 -39.05
C ASP A 384 53.96 19.45 -40.54
N LEU A 385 52.98 19.09 -41.39
CA LEU A 385 53.20 18.96 -42.84
C LEU A 385 53.46 20.32 -43.52
N PHE A 386 52.80 21.39 -43.07
CA PHE A 386 53.09 22.74 -43.57
C PHE A 386 54.43 23.27 -43.08
N GLN A 387 54.81 23.02 -41.82
CA GLN A 387 56.14 23.38 -41.29
C GLN A 387 57.27 22.68 -42.05
N LYS A 388 57.14 21.38 -42.34
CA LYS A 388 58.11 20.64 -43.18
C LYS A 388 58.22 21.24 -44.58
N ARG A 389 57.10 21.53 -45.24
CA ARG A 389 57.09 22.16 -46.57
C ARG A 389 57.68 23.58 -46.56
N LEU A 390 57.42 24.37 -45.51
CA LEU A 390 58.03 25.68 -45.35
C LEU A 390 59.55 25.54 -45.27
N HIS A 391 60.05 24.65 -44.41
CA HIS A 391 61.48 24.41 -44.27
C HIS A 391 62.13 23.88 -45.57
N GLU A 392 61.47 22.95 -46.28
CA GLU A 392 61.87 22.51 -47.63
C GLU A 392 61.97 23.69 -48.62
N THR A 393 61.04 24.65 -48.57
CA THR A 393 61.12 25.86 -49.42
C THR A 393 62.15 26.88 -48.96
N GLU A 394 62.38 27.03 -47.66
CA GLU A 394 63.43 27.91 -47.10
C GLU A 394 64.83 27.42 -47.48
N ASP A 395 65.08 26.11 -47.38
CA ASP A 395 66.34 25.50 -47.78
C ASP A 395 66.53 25.53 -49.31
N ALA A 396 65.46 25.34 -50.09
CA ALA A 396 65.51 25.49 -51.55
C ALA A 396 65.75 26.95 -52.00
N LEU A 397 65.24 27.94 -51.27
CA LEU A 397 65.55 29.35 -51.48
C LEU A 397 67.00 29.65 -51.11
N ARG A 398 67.47 29.23 -49.93
CA ARG A 398 68.87 29.41 -49.50
C ARG A 398 69.86 28.79 -50.50
N GLY A 399 69.59 27.58 -50.98
CA GLY A 399 70.40 26.91 -51.99
C GLY A 399 70.41 27.64 -53.35
N ARG A 400 69.32 28.34 -53.69
CA ARG A 400 69.26 29.21 -54.89
C ARG A 400 70.04 30.51 -54.67
N ASP A 401 69.93 31.13 -53.50
CA ASP A 401 70.65 32.36 -53.18
C ASP A 401 72.16 32.11 -53.16
N GLU A 402 72.60 30.99 -52.57
CA GLU A 402 73.98 30.50 -52.69
C GLU A 402 74.43 30.28 -54.15
N GLU A 403 73.54 29.80 -55.03
CA GLU A 403 73.86 29.61 -56.45
C GLU A 403 73.90 30.94 -57.23
N LEU A 404 73.14 31.96 -56.79
CA LEU A 404 73.24 33.32 -57.30
C LEU A 404 74.55 33.98 -56.85
N GLU A 405 74.93 33.89 -55.57
CA GLU A 405 76.23 34.38 -55.09
C GLU A 405 77.41 33.74 -55.85
N LYS A 406 77.35 32.43 -56.14
CA LYS A 406 78.36 31.73 -56.94
C LYS A 406 78.40 32.21 -58.40
N ARG A 407 77.25 32.59 -58.99
CA ARG A 407 77.20 33.23 -60.32
C ARG A 407 77.76 34.65 -60.30
N ASP A 408 77.40 35.45 -59.31
CA ASP A 408 77.87 36.84 -59.19
C ASP A 408 79.38 36.91 -58.93
N GLN A 409 79.93 35.98 -58.13
CA GLN A 409 81.37 35.81 -57.96
C GLN A 409 82.08 35.44 -59.27
N ALA A 410 81.47 34.59 -60.10
CA ALA A 410 82.02 34.22 -61.41
C ALA A 410 81.93 35.38 -62.42
N LEU A 411 80.82 36.13 -62.44
CA LEU A 411 80.66 37.34 -63.25
C LEU A 411 81.70 38.40 -62.86
N ALA A 412 81.87 38.68 -61.57
CA ALA A 412 82.92 39.56 -61.05
C ALA A 412 84.36 39.01 -61.23
N GLY A 413 84.50 37.76 -61.66
CA GLY A 413 85.74 37.18 -62.21
C GLY A 413 85.92 37.58 -63.67
N PHE A 414 84.94 37.27 -64.52
CA PHE A 414 84.96 37.63 -65.95
C PHE A 414 85.07 39.13 -66.19
N GLU A 415 84.43 39.98 -65.38
CA GLU A 415 84.58 41.44 -65.45
C GLU A 415 86.04 41.90 -65.24
N LYS A 416 86.79 41.22 -64.36
CA LYS A 416 88.21 41.51 -64.13
C LYS A 416 89.07 41.02 -65.29
N GLU A 417 88.77 39.86 -65.86
CA GLU A 417 89.45 39.34 -67.06
C GLU A 417 89.20 40.26 -68.26
N ILE A 418 87.95 40.66 -68.50
CA ILE A 418 87.58 41.65 -69.54
C ILE A 418 88.31 42.97 -69.31
N SER A 419 88.35 43.47 -68.06
CA SER A 419 89.09 44.70 -67.74
C SER A 419 90.59 44.58 -68.02
N GLN A 420 91.21 43.43 -67.73
CA GLN A 420 92.61 43.15 -68.07
C GLN A 420 92.82 43.06 -69.59
N PHE A 421 91.92 42.43 -70.33
CA PHE A 421 91.99 42.38 -71.80
C PHE A 421 91.77 43.75 -72.45
N VAL A 422 90.95 44.63 -71.85
CA VAL A 422 90.82 46.03 -72.31
C VAL A 422 92.13 46.79 -72.10
N VAL A 423 92.75 46.71 -70.92
CA VAL A 423 94.05 47.35 -70.66
C VAL A 423 95.14 46.80 -71.61
N GLN A 424 95.21 45.48 -71.82
CA GLN A 424 96.13 44.88 -72.80
C GLN A 424 95.83 45.34 -74.24
N ALA A 425 94.55 45.50 -74.61
CA ALA A 425 94.18 46.02 -75.93
C ALA A 425 94.60 47.48 -76.12
N GLU A 426 94.48 48.31 -75.06
CA GLU A 426 94.97 49.69 -75.02
C GLU A 426 96.51 49.75 -75.09
N GLU A 427 97.23 48.86 -74.38
CA GLU A 427 98.69 48.70 -74.50
C GLU A 427 99.10 48.32 -75.93
N PHE A 428 98.43 47.33 -76.54
CA PHE A 428 98.66 46.95 -77.94
C PHE A 428 98.24 48.06 -78.93
N GLU A 429 97.24 48.89 -78.62
CA GLU A 429 96.88 50.09 -79.38
C GLU A 429 97.99 51.14 -79.29
N GLY A 430 98.54 51.38 -78.09
CA GLY A 430 99.71 52.24 -77.86
C GLY A 430 100.92 51.79 -78.67
N ILE A 431 101.30 50.51 -78.58
CA ILE A 431 102.40 49.93 -79.37
C ILE A 431 102.15 50.06 -80.89
N ARG A 432 100.90 49.90 -81.34
CA ARG A 432 100.53 50.12 -82.76
C ARG A 432 100.64 51.60 -83.16
N GLN A 433 100.28 52.53 -82.29
CA GLN A 433 100.43 53.97 -82.51
C GLN A 433 101.90 54.39 -82.52
N GLU A 434 102.73 53.91 -81.59
CA GLU A 434 104.18 54.10 -81.58
C GLU A 434 104.82 53.55 -82.85
N HIS A 435 104.51 52.30 -83.23
CA HIS A 435 105.02 51.72 -84.47
C HIS A 435 104.57 52.52 -85.72
N ALA A 436 103.37 53.10 -85.71
CA ALA A 436 102.91 54.01 -86.76
C ALA A 436 103.62 55.38 -86.74
N GLN A 437 104.05 55.87 -85.57
CA GLN A 437 104.91 57.06 -85.44
C GLN A 437 106.32 56.75 -85.97
N PHE A 438 106.98 55.68 -85.51
CA PHE A 438 108.28 55.24 -86.02
C PHE A 438 108.24 54.92 -87.52
N ALA A 439 107.13 54.44 -88.06
CA ALA A 439 106.96 54.26 -89.51
C ALA A 439 106.93 55.60 -90.26
N LYS A 440 106.26 56.63 -89.72
CA LYS A 440 106.28 58.00 -90.26
C LYS A 440 107.66 58.63 -90.16
N GLU A 441 108.34 58.51 -89.01
CA GLU A 441 109.71 59.01 -88.84
C GLU A 441 110.70 58.32 -89.78
N ARG A 442 110.60 57.01 -89.97
CA ARG A 442 111.42 56.29 -90.96
C ARG A 442 111.09 56.71 -92.40
N ALA A 443 109.86 57.16 -92.67
CA ALA A 443 109.48 57.70 -93.97
C ALA A 443 110.02 59.13 -94.18
N THR A 444 109.94 60.03 -93.20
CA THR A 444 110.52 61.38 -93.30
C THR A 444 112.05 61.32 -93.34
N ILE A 445 112.70 60.46 -92.56
CA ILE A 445 114.14 60.23 -92.62
C ILE A 445 114.55 59.72 -94.02
N ARG A 446 113.79 58.79 -94.63
CA ARG A 446 114.02 58.37 -96.02
C ARG A 446 113.87 59.53 -96.99
N GLN A 447 112.80 60.31 -96.88
CA GLN A 447 112.54 61.47 -97.73
C GLN A 447 113.65 62.53 -97.60
N ASP A 448 114.19 62.76 -96.40
CA ASP A 448 115.33 63.65 -96.15
C ASP A 448 116.62 63.10 -96.77
N TYR A 449 116.87 61.78 -96.71
CA TYR A 449 118.00 61.15 -97.39
C TYR A 449 117.86 61.21 -98.91
N GLU A 450 116.68 60.93 -99.45
CA GLU A 450 116.37 61.03 -100.88
C GLU A 450 116.50 62.48 -101.38
N ALA A 451 116.02 63.46 -100.62
CA ALA A 451 116.18 64.88 -100.93
C ALA A 451 117.65 65.33 -100.89
N ARG A 452 118.44 64.87 -99.90
CA ARG A 452 119.90 65.11 -99.85
C ARG A 452 120.63 64.42 -100.99
N PHE A 453 120.20 63.23 -101.40
CA PHE A 453 120.79 62.50 -102.52
C PHE A 453 120.50 63.23 -103.84
N ALA A 454 119.24 63.65 -104.07
CA ALA A 454 118.86 64.49 -105.19
C ALA A 454 119.59 65.85 -105.20
N GLU A 455 119.87 66.44 -104.03
CA GLU A 455 120.70 67.66 -103.94
C GLU A 455 122.16 67.38 -104.32
N GLN A 456 122.72 66.21 -103.93
CA GLN A 456 124.06 65.79 -104.35
C GLN A 456 124.12 65.47 -105.86
N GLU A 457 123.12 64.78 -106.41
CA GLU A 457 123.00 64.57 -107.86
C GLU A 457 122.88 65.90 -108.62
N ALA A 458 122.08 66.85 -108.12
CA ALA A 458 121.98 68.18 -108.70
C ALA A 458 123.30 68.97 -108.61
N ARG A 459 124.06 68.83 -107.51
CA ARG A 459 125.42 69.40 -107.39
C ARG A 459 126.40 68.74 -108.37
N ILE A 460 126.36 67.42 -108.54
CA ILE A 460 127.21 66.69 -109.50
C ILE A 460 126.86 67.10 -110.93
N ALA A 461 125.58 67.09 -111.31
CA ALA A 461 125.11 67.56 -112.61
C ALA A 461 125.51 69.01 -112.89
N LYS A 462 125.49 69.88 -111.87
CA LYS A 462 125.99 71.26 -111.98
C LYS A 462 127.51 71.32 -112.18
N ILE A 463 128.29 70.49 -111.50
CA ILE A 463 129.75 70.38 -111.71
C ILE A 463 130.06 69.84 -113.11
N GLU A 464 129.29 68.88 -113.63
CA GLU A 464 129.43 68.39 -115.01
C GLU A 464 129.06 69.45 -116.05
N GLU A 465 127.98 70.20 -115.81
CA GLU A 465 127.55 71.33 -116.63
C GLU A 465 128.60 72.46 -116.64
N GLU A 466 129.17 72.79 -115.48
CA GLU A 466 130.30 73.72 -115.36
C GLU A 466 131.58 73.18 -116.02
N GLY A 467 131.82 71.87 -115.96
CA GLY A 467 132.90 71.18 -116.68
C GLY A 467 132.70 71.13 -118.20
N ARG A 468 131.45 71.03 -118.69
CA ARG A 468 131.10 71.20 -120.11
C ARG A 468 131.31 72.67 -120.53
N ARG A 469 130.91 73.64 -119.71
CA ARG A 469 131.17 75.08 -119.91
C ARG A 469 132.65 75.45 -119.80
N TYR A 470 133.45 74.72 -119.02
CA TYR A 470 134.90 74.90 -118.96
C TYR A 470 135.56 74.38 -120.23
N ARG A 471 135.28 73.14 -120.64
CA ARG A 471 135.74 72.55 -121.92
C ARG A 471 135.39 73.45 -123.11
N SER A 472 134.13 73.88 -123.24
CA SER A 472 133.71 74.81 -124.29
C SER A 472 134.40 76.19 -124.26
N ARG A 473 134.83 76.68 -123.09
CA ARG A 473 135.65 77.90 -122.98
C ARG A 473 137.12 77.64 -123.35
N MET A 474 137.64 76.47 -123.02
CA MET A 474 139.01 76.05 -123.34
C MET A 474 139.17 75.78 -124.84
N GLU A 475 138.23 75.08 -125.47
CA GLU A 475 138.12 74.89 -126.92
C GLU A 475 138.05 76.23 -127.67
N ARG A 476 137.26 77.20 -127.18
CA ARG A 476 137.22 78.56 -127.74
C ARG A 476 138.55 79.29 -127.61
N LYS A 477 139.29 79.13 -126.51
CA LYS A 477 140.65 79.67 -126.37
C LYS A 477 141.64 79.01 -127.32
N VAL A 478 141.59 77.68 -127.48
CA VAL A 478 142.43 76.94 -128.43
C VAL A 478 142.13 77.36 -129.87
N ALA A 479 140.85 77.50 -130.24
CA ALA A 479 140.42 77.96 -131.56
C ALA A 479 140.76 79.45 -131.84
N ALA A 480 140.89 80.28 -130.80
CA ALA A 480 141.41 81.65 -130.92
C ALA A 480 142.94 81.63 -131.14
N ALA A 481 143.69 80.94 -130.28
CA ALA A 481 145.15 80.80 -130.42
C ALA A 481 145.56 80.16 -131.77
N THR A 482 144.75 79.24 -132.31
CA THR A 482 144.97 78.62 -133.62
C THR A 482 144.73 79.61 -134.78
N ARG A 483 143.83 80.58 -134.62
CA ARG A 483 143.69 81.70 -135.59
C ARG A 483 144.89 82.65 -135.50
N GLU A 484 145.27 83.08 -134.30
CA GLU A 484 146.41 83.99 -134.07
C GLU A 484 147.71 83.38 -134.60
N LEU A 485 147.96 82.09 -134.36
CA LEU A 485 149.11 81.36 -134.91
C LEU A 485 149.05 81.31 -136.46
N GLY A 486 147.87 81.08 -137.03
CA GLY A 486 147.65 81.10 -138.48
C GLY A 486 147.80 82.49 -139.12
N GLU A 487 147.65 83.56 -138.36
CA GLU A 487 147.91 84.96 -138.78
C GLU A 487 149.38 85.31 -138.64
N TRP A 488 150.05 84.86 -137.57
CA TRP A 488 151.50 84.94 -137.40
C TRP A 488 152.25 84.24 -138.54
N VAL A 489 151.85 83.02 -138.92
CA VAL A 489 152.42 82.31 -140.07
C VAL A 489 152.27 83.12 -141.35
N ARG A 490 151.10 83.70 -141.62
CA ARG A 490 150.89 84.59 -142.78
C ARG A 490 151.76 85.85 -142.74
N GLY A 491 152.00 86.43 -141.57
CA GLY A 491 152.91 87.57 -141.38
C GLY A 491 154.38 87.21 -141.69
N VAL A 492 154.84 86.05 -141.23
CA VAL A 492 156.18 85.52 -141.52
C VAL A 492 156.34 85.18 -143.01
N GLU A 493 155.31 84.59 -143.64
CA GLU A 493 155.33 84.31 -145.08
C GLU A 493 155.36 85.61 -145.92
N ALA A 494 154.67 86.66 -145.49
CA ALA A 494 154.72 87.98 -146.13
C ALA A 494 156.10 88.65 -146.01
N LEU A 495 156.74 88.57 -144.84
CA LEU A 495 158.13 89.03 -144.63
C LEU A 495 159.11 88.26 -145.53
N ARG A 496 158.94 86.94 -145.65
CA ARG A 496 159.73 86.07 -146.53
C ARG A 496 159.60 86.49 -148.00
N GLN A 497 158.39 86.75 -148.48
CA GLN A 497 158.16 87.27 -149.84
C GLN A 497 158.71 88.69 -150.03
N GLY A 498 158.74 89.52 -148.99
CA GLY A 498 159.40 90.83 -148.99
C GLY A 498 160.91 90.72 -149.20
N LEU A 499 161.58 89.86 -148.43
CA LEU A 499 163.01 89.55 -148.61
C LEU A 499 163.30 89.01 -150.03
N GLN A 500 162.45 88.10 -150.51
CA GLN A 500 162.64 87.47 -151.82
C GLN A 500 162.50 88.47 -152.99
N LYS A 501 161.71 89.54 -152.84
CA LYS A 501 161.65 90.65 -153.80
C LYS A 501 162.88 91.56 -153.74
N LEU A 502 163.39 91.84 -152.53
CA LEU A 502 164.65 92.60 -152.38
C LEU A 502 165.84 91.86 -153.02
N SER A 503 165.89 90.53 -152.87
CA SER A 503 166.92 89.67 -153.47
C SER A 503 166.86 89.58 -155.01
N MET A 504 165.89 90.22 -155.68
CA MET A 504 165.77 90.26 -157.15
C MET A 504 166.09 91.63 -157.76
N PHE A 505 166.47 92.64 -156.97
CA PHE A 505 166.70 94.01 -157.44
C PHE A 505 168.17 94.47 -157.41
N ILE A 506 169.09 93.61 -156.98
CA ILE A 506 170.54 93.83 -157.04
C ILE A 506 171.15 92.68 -157.84
N GLY A 507 172.03 93.00 -158.80
CA GLY A 507 172.73 91.99 -159.62
C GLY A 507 173.66 91.09 -158.79
N SER A 508 174.12 89.95 -159.32
CA SER A 508 174.25 89.63 -160.75
C SER A 508 174.11 88.13 -161.06
N ASP A 509 173.87 87.86 -162.35
CA ASP A 509 174.27 86.67 -163.12
C ASP A 509 173.81 85.24 -162.74
N ALA A 510 173.81 84.43 -163.81
CA ALA A 510 173.88 82.96 -163.85
C ALA A 510 172.61 82.11 -163.61
N VAL A 511 171.99 81.71 -164.74
CA VAL A 511 171.95 80.30 -165.19
C VAL A 511 171.24 79.26 -164.27
N THR A 512 169.97 78.98 -164.60
CA THR A 512 169.39 77.66 -165.02
C THR A 512 170.16 76.34 -164.78
N PRO A 513 169.51 75.14 -164.75
CA PRO A 513 168.07 74.81 -164.81
C PRO A 513 167.62 73.62 -163.90
N ASP A 514 166.41 73.11 -164.17
CA ASP A 514 166.10 71.67 -164.41
C ASP A 514 165.31 70.85 -163.34
N ALA A 515 164.88 69.66 -163.75
CA ALA A 515 163.70 68.93 -163.26
C ALA A 515 164.00 67.65 -162.44
N GLY A 516 162.98 67.19 -161.71
CA GLY A 516 162.94 65.85 -161.07
C GLY A 516 161.72 65.70 -160.15
N LYS A 517 160.65 64.96 -160.48
CA LYS A 517 160.51 63.48 -160.59
C LYS A 517 160.49 62.70 -159.26
N LYS A 518 159.26 62.49 -158.74
CA LYS A 518 158.75 61.25 -158.09
C LYS A 518 159.38 60.79 -156.74
N SER A 519 158.81 59.70 -156.22
CA SER A 519 159.29 58.78 -155.16
C SER A 519 158.91 59.06 -153.68
N PRO A 520 158.86 58.01 -152.81
CA PRO A 520 157.70 57.85 -151.90
C PRO A 520 157.99 57.27 -150.47
N PHE A 521 156.92 56.82 -149.80
CA PHE A 521 156.83 55.71 -148.82
C PHE A 521 157.17 55.92 -147.32
N ARG A 522 156.49 55.09 -146.50
CA ARG A 522 156.72 54.66 -145.08
C ARG A 522 156.39 55.62 -143.92
N SER A 523 156.06 55.15 -142.68
CA SER A 523 155.39 53.91 -142.17
C SER A 523 155.32 53.85 -140.61
N LEU A 524 154.43 53.00 -140.02
CA LEU A 524 154.44 52.45 -138.62
C LEU A 524 154.11 53.43 -137.45
N SER A 525 153.71 53.04 -136.21
CA SER A 525 152.96 51.88 -135.63
C SER A 525 152.63 52.05 -134.12
N GLY A 526 151.65 51.30 -133.58
CA GLY A 526 151.30 51.14 -132.13
C GLY A 526 149.77 51.10 -131.91
N ARG A 527 149.05 50.08 -131.38
CA ARG A 527 149.22 49.01 -130.35
C ARG A 527 149.12 49.57 -128.90
N THR A 528 148.33 49.04 -127.94
CA THR A 528 147.85 47.65 -127.64
C THR A 528 146.41 47.52 -127.07
N ALA A 529 145.96 46.25 -126.95
CA ALA A 529 144.78 45.64 -126.27
C ALA A 529 144.50 46.09 -124.80
N ASN A 530 143.39 45.77 -124.11
CA ASN A 530 142.72 44.48 -123.77
C ASN A 530 141.25 44.75 -123.30
N SER A 531 140.31 43.81 -123.00
CA SER A 531 140.18 42.33 -123.13
C SER A 531 138.68 41.91 -122.98
N SER A 532 138.40 40.60 -122.88
CA SER A 532 137.12 39.86 -122.77
C SER A 532 136.28 40.15 -121.49
N GLU A 533 135.08 39.58 -121.21
CA GLU A 533 134.60 38.20 -121.48
C GLU A 533 133.07 37.95 -121.38
N LYS A 534 132.69 36.67 -121.53
CA LYS A 534 131.38 36.00 -121.36
C LYS A 534 131.54 34.96 -120.20
N PRO A 535 130.69 33.95 -119.93
CA PRO A 535 129.30 33.64 -120.33
C PRO A 535 128.38 33.35 -119.11
N SER A 536 127.24 32.65 -119.37
CA SER A 536 126.38 31.88 -118.44
C SER A 536 125.47 32.66 -117.51
#